data_AF-A0A6I3MBT8-F1
#
_entry.id   AF-A0A6I3MBT8-F1
#
_cell.length_a   1.000
_cell.length_b   1.000
_cell.length_c   1.000
_cell.angle_alpha   90.00
_cell.angle_beta   90.00
_cell.angle_gamma   90.00
#
_symmetry.space_group_name_H-M   'P 1'
#
loop_
_entity.id
_entity.type
_entity.pdbx_description
1 polymer ?
#
loop_
_entity_poly.entity_id
_entity_poly.type
_entity_poly.pdbx_seq_one_letter_code
_entity_poly.pdbx_strand_id
1 'polypeptide(L)'
;MGFNYNQIEDDEMVKHHTHEIDLLNICGGIPIDYANNYLLDINYDNHSFELALNSPEHNVERTLNIRNKSIRNDFMQVYSTGYGIGTNIFINQIIQARKLGIKVFFVSAAKGATFNGYYTWARMGYDFIFDEDKNQFKELIFNNSRTETSLFELMQTVDGRSFWKTNGFWWEGQFMIQPGSKNINALNNYLIQAGIGLSL
;
A
#
# COMPACT_ATOMS: atom_id res chain seq x y z
N MET A 1 -17.95 -13.27 18.45
CA MET A 1 -17.66 -13.39 17.00
C MET A 1 -18.98 -13.51 16.28
N GLY A 2 -19.39 -12.48 15.55
CA GLY A 2 -20.49 -12.56 14.60
C GLY A 2 -19.88 -12.39 13.22
N PHE A 3 -19.73 -13.48 12.49
CA PHE A 3 -19.31 -13.43 11.09
C PHE A 3 -20.56 -13.36 10.24
N ASN A 4 -20.70 -12.32 9.42
CA ASN A 4 -21.78 -12.25 8.46
C ASN A 4 -21.29 -12.89 7.16
N TYR A 5 -21.20 -14.21 7.16
CA TYR A 5 -20.72 -14.99 6.03
C TYR A 5 -21.81 -15.02 4.94
N ASN A 6 -21.60 -14.30 3.84
CA ASN A 6 -22.37 -14.55 2.64
C ASN A 6 -21.84 -15.85 2.03
N GLN A 7 -22.70 -16.86 1.88
CA GLN A 7 -22.38 -18.25 1.49
C GLN A 7 -21.70 -18.45 0.11
N ILE A 8 -21.18 -17.41 -0.53
CA ILE A 8 -20.66 -17.41 -1.91
C ILE A 8 -19.11 -17.49 -1.96
N GLU A 9 -18.42 -17.45 -0.83
CA GLU A 9 -16.97 -17.16 -0.81
C GLU A 9 -16.04 -18.40 -0.85
N ASP A 10 -16.47 -19.59 -0.41
CA ASP A 10 -15.56 -20.73 -0.25
C ASP A 10 -15.09 -21.34 -1.59
N ASP A 11 -15.97 -21.47 -2.59
CA ASP A 11 -15.66 -22.14 -3.86
C ASP A 11 -14.62 -21.36 -4.69
N GLU A 12 -14.70 -20.03 -4.72
CA GLU A 12 -13.75 -19.21 -5.48
C GLU A 12 -12.40 -19.10 -4.75
N MET A 13 -12.38 -19.07 -3.42
CA MET A 13 -11.14 -19.18 -2.63
C MET A 13 -10.40 -20.50 -2.93
N VAL A 14 -11.12 -21.63 -2.91
CA VAL A 14 -10.57 -22.96 -3.25
C VAL A 14 -10.00 -22.99 -4.67
N LYS A 15 -10.74 -22.45 -5.64
CA LYS A 15 -10.32 -22.39 -7.05
C LYS A 15 -9.02 -21.61 -7.26
N HIS A 16 -8.79 -20.58 -6.46
CA HIS A 16 -7.57 -19.77 -6.52
C HIS A 16 -6.49 -20.19 -5.51
N HIS A 17 -6.67 -21.33 -4.83
CA HIS A 17 -5.76 -21.81 -3.78
C HIS A 17 -5.43 -20.74 -2.74
N THR A 18 -6.43 -19.95 -2.36
CA THR A 18 -6.33 -18.87 -1.37
C THR A 18 -7.21 -19.22 -0.17
N HIS A 19 -6.78 -18.88 1.04
CA HIS A 19 -7.57 -19.04 2.25
C HIS A 19 -7.97 -17.67 2.84
N GLU A 20 -9.01 -17.63 3.67
CA GLU A 20 -9.43 -16.40 4.36
C GLU A 20 -8.26 -15.72 5.09
N ILE A 21 -7.40 -16.50 5.76
CA ILE A 21 -6.22 -15.98 6.44
C ILE A 21 -5.21 -15.31 5.48
N ASP A 22 -5.15 -15.75 4.23
CA ASP A 22 -4.33 -15.09 3.21
C ASP A 22 -4.93 -13.73 2.85
N LEU A 23 -6.25 -13.64 2.68
CA LEU A 23 -6.95 -12.38 2.38
C LEU A 23 -6.88 -11.39 3.56
N LEU A 24 -7.01 -11.88 4.79
CA LEU A 24 -6.78 -11.08 6.00
C LEU A 24 -5.35 -10.50 6.02
N ASN A 25 -4.35 -11.32 5.70
CA ASN A 25 -2.95 -10.88 5.63
C ASN A 25 -2.68 -9.96 4.44
N ILE A 26 -3.41 -10.11 3.33
CA ILE A 26 -3.41 -9.13 2.25
C ILE A 26 -3.90 -7.77 2.74
N CYS A 27 -4.82 -7.71 3.71
CA CYS A 27 -5.26 -6.49 4.40
C CYS A 27 -4.33 -6.01 5.54
N GLY A 28 -3.21 -6.69 5.76
CA GLY A 28 -2.21 -6.33 6.77
C GLY A 28 -2.25 -7.18 8.04
N GLY A 29 -3.24 -8.07 8.16
CA GLY A 29 -3.44 -8.91 9.35
C GLY A 29 -3.99 -8.12 10.53
N ILE A 30 -4.23 -8.82 11.64
CA ILE A 30 -4.73 -8.26 12.89
C ILE A 30 -3.76 -8.60 14.02
N PRO A 31 -3.35 -7.63 14.87
CA PRO A 31 -2.56 -7.95 16.06
C PRO A 31 -3.29 -8.94 16.96
N ILE A 32 -2.56 -9.82 17.65
CA ILE A 32 -3.15 -10.91 18.45
C ILE A 32 -4.13 -10.41 19.51
N ASP A 33 -3.86 -9.23 20.09
CA ASP A 33 -4.71 -8.59 21.10
C ASP A 33 -6.10 -8.23 20.56
N TYR A 34 -6.24 -8.13 19.23
CA TYR A 34 -7.48 -7.80 18.53
C TYR A 34 -8.04 -8.97 17.72
N ALA A 35 -7.51 -10.19 17.87
CA ALA A 35 -7.93 -11.36 17.08
C ALA A 35 -9.44 -11.67 17.17
N ASN A 36 -10.12 -11.17 18.20
CA ASN A 36 -11.57 -11.34 18.39
C ASN A 36 -12.40 -10.08 18.05
N ASN A 37 -11.76 -9.02 17.56
CA ASN A 37 -12.36 -7.71 17.35
C ASN A 37 -11.95 -7.11 16.00
N TYR A 38 -12.36 -7.78 14.93
CA TYR A 38 -12.27 -7.24 13.57
C TYR A 38 -13.48 -7.72 12.76
N LEU A 39 -13.75 -7.01 11.67
CA LEU A 39 -14.68 -7.41 10.62
C LEU A 39 -13.89 -7.44 9.32
N LEU A 40 -13.87 -8.60 8.66
CA LEU A 40 -13.36 -8.75 7.30
C LEU A 40 -14.54 -9.06 6.39
N ASP A 41 -14.86 -8.13 5.51
CA ASP A 41 -15.82 -8.33 4.43
C ASP A 41 -15.05 -8.71 3.16
N ILE A 42 -15.49 -9.80 2.51
CA ILE A 42 -14.90 -10.31 1.27
C ILE A 42 -16.01 -10.35 0.24
N ASN A 43 -15.83 -9.67 -0.87
CA ASN A 43 -16.70 -9.80 -2.03
C ASN A 43 -15.87 -10.30 -3.21
N TYR A 44 -16.41 -11.22 -4.01
CA TYR A 44 -15.75 -11.70 -5.19
C TYR A 44 -16.60 -11.43 -6.43
N ASP A 45 -16.08 -10.60 -7.32
CA ASP A 45 -16.71 -10.28 -8.60
C ASP A 45 -15.64 -10.07 -9.68
N ASN A 46 -15.97 -10.42 -10.93
CA ASN A 46 -15.13 -10.14 -12.10
C ASN A 46 -13.66 -10.58 -11.94
N HIS A 47 -13.43 -11.75 -11.33
CA HIS A 47 -12.08 -12.31 -11.04
C HIS A 47 -11.24 -11.50 -10.05
N SER A 48 -11.87 -10.69 -9.22
CA SER A 48 -11.22 -9.89 -8.19
C SER A 48 -11.89 -10.12 -6.84
N PHE A 49 -11.08 -10.08 -5.77
CA PHE A 49 -11.58 -9.99 -4.41
C PHE A 49 -11.56 -8.52 -4.00
N GLU A 50 -12.71 -7.99 -3.61
CA GLU A 50 -12.85 -6.74 -2.89
C GLU A 50 -12.84 -7.07 -1.40
N LEU A 51 -11.87 -6.51 -0.69
CA LEU A 51 -11.61 -6.79 0.71
C LEU A 51 -11.80 -5.51 1.50
N ALA A 52 -12.56 -5.57 2.59
CA ALA A 52 -12.65 -4.48 3.56
C ALA A 52 -12.38 -5.04 4.97
N LEU A 53 -11.31 -4.57 5.60
CA LEU A 53 -10.92 -4.95 6.95
C LEU A 53 -11.08 -3.76 7.88
N ASN A 54 -11.99 -3.90 8.84
CA ASN A 54 -12.20 -2.93 9.92
C ASN A 54 -11.75 -3.52 11.25
N SER A 55 -10.92 -2.78 11.99
CA SER A 55 -10.45 -3.14 13.33
C SER A 55 -10.33 -1.89 14.21
N PRO A 56 -10.12 -2.04 15.53
CA PRO A 56 -9.85 -0.91 16.43
C PRO A 56 -8.63 -0.05 16.05
N GLU A 57 -7.68 -0.58 15.27
CA GLU A 57 -6.43 0.13 14.94
C GLU A 57 -6.42 0.73 13.53
N HIS A 58 -7.18 0.14 12.60
CA HIS A 58 -7.16 0.54 11.21
C HIS A 58 -8.40 0.11 10.42
N ASN A 59 -8.65 0.83 9.33
CA ASN A 59 -9.57 0.44 8.26
C ASN A 59 -8.78 0.35 6.94
N VAL A 60 -8.87 -0.79 6.25
CA VAL A 60 -8.14 -1.08 5.02
C VAL A 60 -9.08 -1.68 3.99
N GLU A 61 -9.09 -1.11 2.79
CA GLU A 61 -9.85 -1.63 1.65
C GLU A 61 -8.92 -1.89 0.47
N ARG A 62 -9.08 -3.05 -0.17
CA ARG A 62 -8.21 -3.51 -1.24
C ARG A 62 -8.96 -4.32 -2.29
N THR A 63 -8.60 -4.10 -3.55
CA THR A 63 -9.03 -4.93 -4.67
C THR A 63 -7.87 -5.82 -5.13
N LEU A 64 -7.97 -7.12 -4.89
CA LEU A 64 -7.01 -8.14 -5.31
C LEU A 64 -7.46 -8.77 -6.62
N ASN A 65 -6.71 -8.55 -7.69
CA ASN A 65 -6.96 -9.19 -8.98
C ASN A 65 -5.92 -10.30 -9.24
N ILE A 66 -6.33 -11.55 -9.04
CA ILE A 66 -5.44 -12.71 -9.15
C ILE A 66 -4.98 -12.93 -10.60
N ARG A 67 -5.88 -12.74 -11.56
CA ARG A 67 -5.59 -12.93 -12.99
C ARG A 67 -4.51 -11.96 -13.48
N ASN A 68 -4.65 -10.69 -13.13
CA ASN A 68 -3.71 -9.63 -13.51
C ASN A 68 -2.50 -9.55 -12.58
N LYS A 69 -2.47 -10.37 -11.52
CA LYS A 69 -1.42 -10.40 -10.51
C LYS A 69 -1.17 -9.02 -9.92
N SER A 70 -2.24 -8.33 -9.56
CA SER A 70 -2.20 -6.97 -9.02
C SER A 70 -3.07 -6.78 -7.79
N ILE A 71 -2.75 -5.77 -6.99
CA ILE A 71 -3.60 -5.27 -5.91
C ILE A 71 -3.76 -3.76 -6.07
N ARG A 72 -4.97 -3.24 -5.91
CA ARG A 72 -5.19 -1.81 -5.70
C ARG A 72 -5.41 -1.57 -4.20
N ASN A 73 -4.70 -0.59 -3.65
CA ASN A 73 -4.96 -0.08 -2.30
C ASN A 73 -6.01 1.02 -2.44
N ASP A 74 -7.27 0.66 -2.17
CA ASP A 74 -8.41 1.54 -2.37
C ASP A 74 -8.57 2.50 -1.20
N PHE A 75 -8.40 2.00 0.03
CA PHE A 75 -8.43 2.81 1.23
C PHE A 75 -7.47 2.29 2.30
N MET A 76 -6.88 3.21 3.05
CA MET A 76 -6.11 2.87 4.25
C MET A 76 -6.15 4.03 5.24
N GLN A 77 -6.64 3.72 6.44
CA GLN A 77 -6.62 4.62 7.58
C GLN A 77 -6.07 3.89 8.80
N VAL A 78 -5.14 4.53 9.49
CA VAL A 78 -4.60 4.07 10.78
C VAL A 78 -5.02 5.08 11.84
N TYR A 79 -5.70 4.61 12.88
CA TYR A 79 -6.21 5.49 13.94
C TYR A 79 -5.09 5.91 14.92
N SER A 80 -4.15 5.00 15.20
CA SER A 80 -3.00 5.23 16.09
C SER A 80 -1.71 5.47 15.29
N THR A 81 -1.32 6.72 15.10
CA THR A 81 -0.09 7.06 14.34
C THR A 81 1.17 7.03 15.22
N GLY A 82 2.34 6.87 14.61
CA GLY A 82 3.64 6.87 15.32
C GLY A 82 4.14 5.51 15.81
N TYR A 83 3.31 4.46 15.75
CA TYR A 83 3.65 3.11 16.22
C TYR A 83 4.06 2.13 15.11
N GLY A 84 4.28 2.63 13.88
CA GLY A 84 4.67 1.79 12.75
C GLY A 84 3.55 0.89 12.19
N ILE A 85 2.31 0.99 12.68
CA ILE A 85 1.17 0.17 12.25
C ILE A 85 1.00 0.18 10.73
N GLY A 86 1.00 1.37 10.11
CA GLY A 86 0.84 1.47 8.66
C GLY A 86 1.97 0.79 7.88
N THR A 87 3.20 0.88 8.38
CA THR A 87 4.36 0.20 7.81
C THR A 87 4.22 -1.32 7.93
N ASN A 88 3.77 -1.82 9.07
CA ASN A 88 3.55 -3.25 9.31
C ASN A 88 2.44 -3.82 8.42
N ILE A 89 1.33 -3.09 8.27
CA ILE A 89 0.24 -3.44 7.33
C ILE A 89 0.81 -3.60 5.91
N PHE A 90 1.64 -2.65 5.46
CA PHE A 90 2.22 -2.69 4.12
C PHE A 90 3.25 -3.82 3.94
N ILE A 91 4.09 -4.08 4.96
CA ILE A 91 5.03 -5.21 4.97
C ILE A 91 4.28 -6.55 4.85
N ASN A 92 3.23 -6.74 5.66
CA ASN A 92 2.43 -7.97 5.64
C ASN A 92 1.75 -8.18 4.29
N GLN A 93 1.23 -7.10 3.69
CA GLN A 93 0.69 -7.13 2.33
C GLN A 93 1.75 -7.62 1.33
N ILE A 94 2.98 -7.10 1.36
CA ILE A 94 4.06 -7.52 0.45
C ILE A 94 4.38 -9.00 0.63
N ILE A 95 4.57 -9.45 1.87
CA ILE A 95 4.91 -10.85 2.19
C ILE A 95 3.84 -11.78 1.64
N GLN A 96 2.57 -11.46 1.90
CA GLN A 96 1.46 -12.30 1.48
C GLN A 96 1.21 -12.25 -0.02
N ALA A 97 1.26 -11.06 -0.63
CA ALA A 97 1.09 -10.88 -2.07
C ALA A 97 2.14 -11.66 -2.87
N ARG A 98 3.39 -11.75 -2.37
CA ARG A 98 4.44 -12.57 -2.99
C ARG A 98 4.09 -14.06 -2.99
N LYS A 99 3.51 -14.59 -1.90
CA LYS A 99 3.06 -16.00 -1.83
C LYS A 99 1.96 -16.27 -2.87
N LEU A 100 1.07 -15.30 -3.08
CA LEU A 100 0.00 -15.37 -4.09
C LEU A 100 0.49 -15.05 -5.52
N GLY A 101 1.79 -14.83 -5.72
CA GLY A 101 2.35 -14.58 -7.04
C GLY A 101 2.02 -13.21 -7.64
N ILE A 102 1.51 -12.27 -6.84
CA ILE A 102 1.23 -10.89 -7.23
C ILE A 102 2.54 -10.19 -7.65
N LYS A 103 2.43 -9.19 -8.52
CA LYS A 103 3.56 -8.52 -9.17
C LYS A 103 3.59 -7.01 -8.95
N VAL A 104 2.44 -6.38 -8.81
CA VAL A 104 2.35 -4.92 -8.74
C VAL A 104 1.22 -4.48 -7.83
N PHE A 105 1.45 -3.40 -7.09
CA PHE A 105 0.41 -2.68 -6.37
C PHE A 105 0.12 -1.34 -7.02
N PHE A 106 -1.11 -0.88 -6.90
CA PHE A 106 -1.57 0.44 -7.34
C PHE A 106 -2.14 1.22 -6.17
N VAL A 107 -2.11 2.54 -6.26
CA VAL A 107 -2.70 3.43 -5.25
C VAL A 107 -3.14 4.75 -5.87
N SER A 108 -4.21 5.32 -5.34
CA SER A 108 -4.53 6.74 -5.50
C SER A 108 -3.92 7.49 -4.32
N ALA A 109 -2.79 8.17 -4.54
CA ALA A 109 -2.00 8.77 -3.48
C ALA A 109 -2.56 10.14 -3.09
N ALA A 110 -3.70 10.13 -2.39
CA ALA A 110 -4.47 11.32 -2.06
C ALA A 110 -3.70 12.36 -1.22
N LYS A 111 -3.95 13.65 -1.50
CA LYS A 111 -3.56 14.80 -0.69
C LYS A 111 -4.81 15.53 -0.22
N GLY A 112 -4.94 15.76 1.08
CA GLY A 112 -6.07 16.49 1.65
C GLY A 112 -5.86 16.83 3.12
N ALA A 113 -6.82 17.53 3.73
CA ALA A 113 -6.73 17.95 5.15
C ALA A 113 -6.53 16.75 6.10
N THR A 114 -7.14 15.62 5.78
CA THR A 114 -7.07 14.37 6.56
C THR A 114 -6.26 13.27 5.86
N PHE A 115 -5.73 13.54 4.66
CA PHE A 115 -5.05 12.55 3.83
C PHE A 115 -3.61 12.95 3.55
N ASN A 116 -2.67 12.07 3.91
CA ASN A 116 -1.25 12.24 3.65
C ASN A 116 -0.67 11.18 2.69
N GLY A 117 -1.54 10.49 1.95
CA GLY A 117 -1.18 9.39 1.05
C GLY A 117 -0.09 9.79 0.05
N TYR A 118 -0.22 10.96 -0.57
CA TYR A 118 0.75 11.48 -1.54
C TYR A 118 2.20 11.51 -1.02
N TYR A 119 2.38 11.74 0.28
CA TYR A 119 3.69 11.78 0.94
C TYR A 119 4.09 10.40 1.47
N THR A 120 3.16 9.70 2.13
CA THR A 120 3.41 8.39 2.74
C THR A 120 3.80 7.35 1.68
N TRP A 121 3.03 7.23 0.59
CA TRP A 121 3.30 6.25 -0.45
C TRP A 121 4.59 6.52 -1.21
N ALA A 122 4.92 7.80 -1.45
CA ALA A 122 6.19 8.19 -2.06
C ALA A 122 7.38 7.76 -1.18
N ARG A 123 7.32 7.99 0.14
CA ARG A 123 8.36 7.54 1.08
C ARG A 123 8.51 6.02 1.13
N MET A 124 7.40 5.30 0.96
CA MET A 124 7.41 3.83 0.93
C MET A 124 7.93 3.28 -0.39
N GLY A 125 8.21 4.12 -1.40
CA GLY A 125 8.82 3.70 -2.66
C GLY A 125 7.84 3.47 -3.80
N TYR A 126 6.61 3.99 -3.74
CA TYR A 126 5.75 4.08 -4.93
C TYR A 126 6.29 5.14 -5.90
N ASP A 127 6.00 4.95 -7.19
CA ASP A 127 6.36 5.89 -8.26
C ASP A 127 5.18 6.12 -9.21
N PHE A 128 5.24 7.20 -9.97
CA PHE A 128 4.17 7.61 -10.88
C PHE A 128 3.91 6.54 -11.95
N ILE A 129 2.63 6.23 -12.18
CA ILE A 129 2.22 5.37 -13.29
C ILE A 129 1.97 6.18 -14.57
N PHE A 130 1.24 7.28 -14.46
CA PHE A 130 0.81 8.10 -15.59
C PHE A 130 1.81 9.19 -15.94
N ASP A 131 1.84 9.59 -17.22
CA ASP A 131 2.80 10.59 -17.70
C ASP A 131 2.41 12.01 -17.31
N GLU A 132 1.11 12.26 -17.12
CA GLU A 132 0.57 13.52 -16.61
C GLU A 132 1.17 13.86 -15.23
N ASP A 133 1.15 12.91 -14.29
CA ASP A 133 1.75 13.09 -12.96
C ASP A 133 3.26 13.31 -13.04
N LYS A 134 3.96 12.59 -13.93
CA LYS A 134 5.41 12.78 -14.16
C LYS A 134 5.72 14.16 -14.71
N ASN A 135 4.88 14.67 -15.62
CA ASN A 135 5.07 15.99 -16.21
C ASN A 135 4.80 17.09 -15.19
N GLN A 136 3.75 16.95 -14.39
CA GLN A 136 3.48 17.85 -13.26
C GLN A 136 4.63 17.84 -12.24
N PHE A 137 5.20 16.68 -11.94
CA PHE A 137 6.39 16.56 -11.10
C PHE A 137 7.59 17.32 -11.70
N LYS A 138 7.90 17.11 -12.98
CA LYS A 138 9.01 17.79 -13.65
C LYS A 138 8.84 19.31 -13.65
N GLU A 139 7.64 19.80 -13.91
CA GLU A 139 7.31 21.23 -13.83
C GLU A 139 7.51 21.77 -12.42
N LEU A 140 7.03 21.05 -11.40
CA LEU A 140 7.23 21.43 -10.00
C LEU A 140 8.71 21.51 -9.62
N ILE A 141 9.51 20.52 -10.00
CA ILE A 141 10.96 20.49 -9.76
C ILE A 141 11.64 21.68 -10.47
N PHE A 142 11.34 21.90 -11.75
CA PHE A 142 11.91 22.98 -12.55
C PHE A 142 11.58 24.36 -11.97
N ASN A 143 10.31 24.61 -11.66
CA ASN A 143 9.84 25.90 -11.12
C ASN A 143 10.43 26.24 -9.74
N ASN A 144 10.91 25.23 -9.00
CA ASN A 144 11.56 25.40 -7.71
C ASN A 144 13.10 25.31 -7.80
N SER A 145 13.68 25.39 -9.00
CA SER A 145 15.14 25.30 -9.24
C SER A 145 15.78 24.06 -8.63
N ARG A 146 15.03 22.95 -8.62
CA ARG A 146 15.48 21.64 -8.15
C ARG A 146 16.00 20.79 -9.31
N THR A 147 16.73 19.72 -9.00
CA THR A 147 17.41 18.90 -10.02
C THR A 147 17.06 17.42 -9.98
N GLU A 148 16.24 16.96 -9.03
CA GLU A 148 15.84 15.56 -8.96
C GLU A 148 15.01 15.15 -10.18
N THR A 149 15.38 14.03 -10.79
CA THR A 149 14.78 13.55 -12.03
C THR A 149 13.61 12.59 -11.81
N SER A 150 13.43 12.13 -10.57
CA SER A 150 12.36 11.21 -10.18
C SER A 150 11.90 11.42 -8.75
N LEU A 151 10.70 10.91 -8.43
CA LEU A 151 10.17 10.92 -7.07
C LEU A 151 11.09 10.15 -6.11
N PHE A 152 11.72 9.06 -6.57
CA PHE A 152 12.69 8.31 -5.79
C PHE A 152 13.89 9.15 -5.35
N GLU A 153 14.51 9.88 -6.28
CA GLU A 153 15.65 10.77 -5.96
C GLU A 153 15.25 11.84 -4.95
N LEU A 154 14.06 12.44 -5.15
CA LEU A 154 13.52 13.43 -4.22
C LEU A 154 13.34 12.85 -2.80
N MET A 155 12.88 11.60 -2.67
CA MET A 155 12.63 10.98 -1.36
C MET A 155 13.89 10.55 -0.61
N GLN A 156 15.06 10.48 -1.26
CA GLN A 156 16.30 10.03 -0.62
C GLN A 156 16.81 11.04 0.42
N THR A 157 16.58 12.33 0.22
CA THR A 157 17.13 13.39 1.08
C THR A 157 16.11 13.93 2.09
N VAL A 158 16.59 14.45 3.23
CA VAL A 158 15.72 15.12 4.21
C VAL A 158 15.06 16.36 3.60
N ASP A 159 15.83 17.12 2.82
CA ASP A 159 15.36 18.32 2.12
C ASP A 159 14.27 17.98 1.10
N GLY A 160 14.50 17.00 0.21
CA GLY A 160 13.52 16.60 -0.79
C GLY A 160 12.22 16.05 -0.20
N ARG A 161 12.31 15.29 0.92
CA ARG A 161 11.12 14.89 1.68
C ARG A 161 10.35 16.08 2.26
N SER A 162 11.06 17.05 2.82
CA SER A 162 10.43 18.26 3.38
C SER A 162 9.76 19.10 2.30
N PHE A 163 10.43 19.23 1.15
CA PHE A 163 9.89 19.87 -0.04
C PHE A 163 8.62 19.17 -0.53
N TRP A 164 8.64 17.85 -0.72
CA TRP A 164 7.47 17.12 -1.19
C TRP A 164 6.31 17.19 -0.20
N LYS A 165 6.57 17.12 1.11
CA LYS A 165 5.53 17.26 2.14
C LYS A 165 4.79 18.61 2.07
N THR A 166 5.42 19.63 1.49
CA THR A 166 4.81 20.95 1.33
C THR A 166 4.13 21.06 -0.03
N ASN A 167 4.87 20.72 -1.09
CA ASN A 167 4.52 21.06 -2.47
C ASN A 167 3.96 19.90 -3.30
N GLY A 168 4.04 18.66 -2.79
CA GLY A 168 3.54 17.48 -3.50
C GLY A 168 2.04 17.58 -3.76
N PHE A 169 1.54 16.78 -4.69
CA PHE A 169 0.15 16.82 -5.15
C PHE A 169 -0.47 15.42 -5.08
N TRP A 170 -1.76 15.26 -5.38
CA TRP A 170 -2.36 13.94 -5.57
C TRP A 170 -1.76 13.29 -6.81
N TRP A 171 -1.40 12.00 -6.76
CA TRP A 171 -0.97 11.26 -7.96
C TRP A 171 -1.44 9.80 -7.94
N GLU A 172 -1.38 9.13 -9.09
CA GLU A 172 -1.60 7.68 -9.19
C GLU A 172 -0.26 6.94 -9.20
N GLY A 173 -0.14 5.97 -8.30
CA GLY A 173 1.12 5.30 -8.02
C GLY A 173 1.12 3.82 -8.33
N GLN A 174 2.30 3.30 -8.63
CA GLN A 174 2.57 1.88 -8.73
C GLN A 174 3.75 1.44 -7.85
N PHE A 175 3.72 0.19 -7.41
CA PHE A 175 4.78 -0.44 -6.62
C PHE A 175 5.07 -1.85 -7.12
N MET A 176 6.27 -2.08 -7.66
CA MET A 176 6.74 -3.39 -8.09
C MET A 176 7.25 -4.20 -6.89
N ILE A 177 6.67 -5.38 -6.63
CA ILE A 177 6.99 -6.13 -5.39
C ILE A 177 8.10 -7.17 -5.53
N GLN A 178 8.66 -7.33 -6.73
CA GLN A 178 9.70 -8.31 -6.99
C GLN A 178 10.99 -7.92 -6.24
N PRO A 179 11.73 -8.90 -5.70
CA PRO A 179 13.06 -8.66 -5.11
C PRO A 179 13.97 -7.88 -6.06
N GLY A 180 14.72 -6.91 -5.51
CA GLY A 180 15.65 -6.08 -6.26
C GLY A 180 15.03 -4.98 -7.14
N SER A 181 13.70 -4.87 -7.19
CA SER A 181 13.04 -3.74 -7.85
C SER A 181 13.41 -2.41 -7.18
N LYS A 182 13.33 -1.31 -7.94
CA LYS A 182 13.56 0.05 -7.40
C LYS A 182 12.64 0.36 -6.22
N ASN A 183 11.39 -0.07 -6.31
CA ASN A 183 10.37 0.10 -5.27
C ASN A 183 10.76 -0.63 -3.97
N ILE A 184 11.16 -1.91 -4.05
CA ILE A 184 11.63 -2.67 -2.87
C ILE A 184 12.91 -2.06 -2.29
N ASN A 185 13.86 -1.64 -3.12
CA ASN A 185 15.08 -1.00 -2.63
C ASN A 185 14.78 0.33 -1.90
N ALA A 186 13.85 1.13 -2.42
CA ALA A 186 13.39 2.36 -1.77
C ALA A 186 12.69 2.07 -0.43
N LEU A 187 11.83 1.04 -0.38
CA LEU A 187 11.19 0.60 0.84
C LEU A 187 12.23 0.13 1.89
N ASN A 188 13.20 -0.70 1.50
CA ASN A 188 14.25 -1.16 2.40
C ASN A 188 15.06 0.02 2.97
N ASN A 189 15.38 1.04 2.15
CA ASN A 189 16.01 2.27 2.63
C ASN A 189 15.14 3.01 3.65
N TYR A 190 13.83 3.08 3.40
CA TYR A 190 12.88 3.67 4.35
C TYR A 190 12.85 2.89 5.68
N LEU A 191 12.83 1.55 5.64
CA LEU A 191 12.81 0.71 6.84
C LEU A 191 14.07 0.91 7.68
N ILE A 192 15.24 0.97 7.05
CA ILE A 192 16.51 1.27 7.72
C ILE A 192 16.46 2.64 8.42
N GLN A 193 15.99 3.67 7.71
CA GLN A 193 15.86 5.03 8.28
C GLN A 193 14.85 5.09 9.43
N ALA A 194 13.82 4.23 9.41
CA ALA A 194 12.83 4.11 10.47
C ALA A 194 13.30 3.27 11.67
N GLY A 195 14.51 2.70 11.61
CA GLY A 195 15.02 1.79 12.65
C GLY A 195 14.35 0.42 12.65
N ILE A 196 13.67 0.06 11.56
CA ILE A 196 13.03 -1.24 11.37
C ILE A 196 14.05 -2.15 10.68
N GLY A 197 14.68 -3.04 11.45
CA GLY A 197 15.75 -3.95 10.99
C GLY A 197 15.30 -5.09 10.05
N LEU A 198 14.24 -4.88 9.27
CA LEU A 198 13.70 -5.85 8.32
C LEU A 198 14.20 -5.55 6.91
N SER A 199 14.65 -6.58 6.18
CA SER A 199 14.93 -6.51 4.75
C SER A 199 13.92 -7.38 4.00
N LEU A 200 13.26 -6.80 2.99
CA LEU A 200 12.31 -7.45 2.09
C LEU A 200 12.93 -7.81 0.74
#